data_AF-A0A4Q3KQE1-F1
#
_entry.id   AF-A0A4Q3KQE1-F1
#
_cell.length_a   1.000
_cell.length_b   1.000
_cell.length_c   1.000
_cell.angle_alpha   90.00
_cell.angle_beta   90.00
_cell.angle_gamma   90.00
#
_symmetry.space_group_name_H-M   'P 1'
#
loop_
_entity.id
_entity.type
_entity.pdbx_description
1 polymer ?
#
loop_
_entity_poly.entity_id
_entity_poly.type
_entity_poly.pdbx_seq_one_letter_code
_entity_poly.pdbx_strand_id
1 'polypeptide(L)'
;MSEPRFRKRTIFLIAYLVFALLPIYWMVNMSFKTNHEILSAFTFWPREFTWANYRTIFTDPSWYSGYINSLIYVAINTVISV
;
A
#
# COMPACT_ATOMS: atom_id res chain seq x y z
N MET A 1 32.05 0.72 31.46
CA MET A 1 30.67 1.26 31.31
C MET A 1 30.21 0.88 29.91
N SER A 2 29.19 0.03 29.80
CA SER A 2 28.76 -0.64 28.57
C SER A 2 28.38 0.36 27.47
N GLU A 3 29.08 0.30 26.34
CA GLU A 3 28.77 1.08 25.16
C GLU A 3 27.31 0.86 24.69
N PRO A 4 26.61 1.90 24.21
CA PRO A 4 25.21 1.84 23.79
C PRO A 4 25.05 1.22 22.40
N ARG A 5 25.76 0.12 22.10
CA ARG A 5 25.73 -0.57 20.80
C ARG A 5 24.32 -1.00 20.42
N PHE A 6 23.50 -1.35 21.42
CA PHE A 6 22.10 -1.72 21.24
C PHE A 6 21.23 -0.55 20.78
N ARG A 7 21.44 0.66 21.32
CA ARG A 7 20.63 1.84 21.00
C ARG A 7 20.85 2.32 19.55
N LYS A 8 22.09 2.30 19.05
CA LYS A 8 22.39 2.65 17.64
C LYS A 8 21.76 1.66 16.66
N ARG A 9 21.85 0.34 16.94
CA ARG A 9 21.24 -0.70 16.10
C ARG A 9 19.71 -0.61 16.09
N THR A 10 19.08 -0.40 17.23
CA THR A 10 17.62 -0.26 17.30
C THR A 10 17.13 0.98 16.55
N ILE A 11 17.80 2.13 16.71
CA ILE A 11 17.47 3.35 15.95
C ILE A 11 17.60 3.10 14.44
N PHE A 12 18.67 2.43 14.01
CA PHE A 12 18.85 2.07 12.60
C PHE A 12 17.74 1.15 12.08
N LEU A 13 17.36 0.11 12.85
CA LEU A 13 16.28 -0.80 12.47
C LEU A 13 14.92 -0.09 12.39
N ILE A 14 14.64 0.83 13.32
CA ILE A 14 13.43 1.66 13.27
C ILE A 14 13.43 2.55 12.04
N ALA A 15 14.54 3.25 11.76
CA ALA A 15 14.66 4.09 10.57
C ALA A 15 14.50 3.28 9.27
N TYR A 16 15.08 2.09 9.22
CA TYR A 16 14.92 1.15 8.12
C TYR A 16 13.45 0.72 7.94
N LEU A 17 12.75 0.36 9.02
CA LEU A 17 11.34 0.01 8.98
C LEU A 17 10.48 1.18 8.50
N VAL A 18 10.68 2.39 9.03
CA VAL A 18 9.96 3.59 8.59
C VAL A 18 10.18 3.85 7.11
N PHE A 19 11.42 3.71 6.63
CA PHE A 19 11.74 3.87 5.22
C PHE A 19 11.09 2.79 4.34
N ALA A 20 11.09 1.54 4.79
CA ALA A 20 10.43 0.43 4.09
C ALA A 20 8.90 0.59 4.03
N LEU A 21 8.29 1.21 5.05
CA LEU A 21 6.86 1.50 5.09
C LEU A 21 6.46 2.77 4.30
N LEU A 22 7.42 3.64 3.97
CA LEU A 22 7.16 4.87 3.22
C LEU A 22 6.40 4.63 1.89
N PRO A 23 6.79 3.69 1.01
CA PRO A 23 6.02 3.42 -0.21
C PRO A 23 4.61 2.89 0.09
N ILE A 24 4.42 2.13 1.17
CA ILE A 24 3.10 1.62 1.59
C ILE A 24 2.22 2.77 2.07
N TYR A 25 2.75 3.65 2.92
CA TYR A 25 2.07 4.87 3.34
C TYR A 25 1.64 5.70 2.13
N TRP A 26 2.54 5.85 1.15
CA TRP A 26 2.27 6.61 -0.05
C TRP A 26 1.12 6.01 -0.87
N MET A 27 1.13 4.69 -1.07
CA MET A 27 0.07 3.97 -1.77
C MET A 27 -1.29 4.09 -1.07
N VAL A 28 -1.31 3.96 0.27
CA VAL A 28 -2.53 4.13 1.08
C VAL A 28 -3.02 5.58 1.05
N ASN A 29 -2.12 6.56 1.12
CA ASN A 29 -2.49 7.97 1.01
C ASN A 29 -3.12 8.27 -0.36
N MET A 30 -2.58 7.70 -1.44
CA MET A 30 -3.12 7.84 -2.78
C MET A 30 -4.50 7.17 -2.95
N SER A 31 -4.75 6.03 -2.29
CA SER A 31 -6.06 5.37 -2.38
C SER A 31 -7.22 6.20 -1.80
N PHE A 32 -6.92 7.16 -0.91
CA PHE A 32 -7.90 8.08 -0.32
C PHE A 32 -8.01 9.44 -1.04
N LYS A 33 -7.24 9.68 -2.10
CA LYS A 33 -7.26 10.95 -2.84
C LYS A 33 -8.10 10.87 -4.11
N THR A 34 -8.55 12.03 -4.58
CA THR A 34 -9.14 12.16 -5.92
C THR A 34 -8.05 12.14 -7.00
N ASN A 35 -8.39 11.69 -8.21
CA ASN A 35 -7.47 11.70 -9.35
C ASN A 35 -6.93 13.11 -9.64
N HIS A 36 -7.77 14.13 -9.44
CA HIS A 36 -7.36 15.52 -9.60
C HIS A 36 -6.29 15.91 -8.57
N GLU A 37 -6.46 15.57 -7.29
CA GLU A 37 -5.44 15.86 -6.26
C GLU A 37 -4.13 15.11 -6.55
N ILE A 38 -4.21 13.84 -6.95
CA ILE A 38 -3.03 13.01 -7.28
C ILE A 38 -2.19 13.62 -8.41
N LEU A 39 -2.84 14.17 -9.44
CA LEU A 39 -2.17 14.70 -10.62
C LEU A 39 -1.76 16.17 -10.49
N SER A 40 -2.48 16.96 -9.68
CA SER A 40 -2.29 18.41 -9.61
C SER A 40 -1.26 18.86 -8.58
N ALA A 41 -1.08 18.12 -7.48
CA ALA A 41 -0.23 18.56 -6.39
C ALA A 41 0.45 17.42 -5.63
N PHE A 42 1.71 17.62 -5.27
CA PHE A 42 2.41 16.74 -4.36
C PHE A 42 1.99 17.03 -2.91
N THR A 43 1.03 16.26 -2.39
CA THR A 43 0.51 16.40 -1.02
C THR A 43 0.93 15.21 -0.15
N PHE A 44 1.47 15.47 1.05
CA PHE A 44 1.89 14.39 1.97
C PHE A 44 0.72 13.67 2.63
N TRP A 45 -0.42 14.33 2.81
CA TRP A 45 -1.69 13.80 3.31
C TRP A 45 -2.83 14.23 2.38
N PRO A 46 -4.00 13.56 2.38
CA PRO A 46 -5.09 13.91 1.47
C PRO A 46 -5.69 15.24 1.91
N ARG A 47 -5.82 16.18 0.98
CA ARG A 47 -6.56 17.42 1.21
C ARG A 47 -8.06 17.17 1.13
N GLU A 48 -8.47 16.34 0.18
CA GLU A 48 -9.84 15.87 0.06
C GLU A 48 -9.90 14.37 0.31
N PHE A 49 -10.19 13.99 1.55
CA PHE A 49 -10.33 12.59 1.92
C PHE A 49 -11.59 11.99 1.30
N THR A 50 -11.45 10.92 0.52
CA THR A 50 -12.55 10.25 -0.15
C THR A 50 -12.46 8.72 -0.10
N TRP A 51 -13.63 8.08 -0.02
CA TRP A 51 -13.78 6.62 -0.14
C TRP A 51 -14.23 6.18 -1.55
N ALA A 52 -14.29 7.11 -2.51
CA ALA A 52 -14.80 6.84 -3.85
C ALA A 52 -14.04 5.71 -4.54
N ASN A 53 -12.70 5.67 -4.44
CA ASN A 53 -11.87 4.63 -5.05
C ASN A 53 -12.20 3.24 -4.50
N TYR A 54 -12.43 3.12 -3.20
CA TYR A 54 -12.83 1.86 -2.57
C TYR A 54 -14.21 1.42 -3.05
N ARG A 55 -15.17 2.35 -3.12
CA ARG A 55 -16.50 2.06 -3.67
C ARG A 55 -16.38 1.51 -5.10
N THR A 56 -15.60 2.18 -5.96
CA THR A 56 -15.39 1.74 -7.35
C THR A 56 -14.86 0.30 -7.41
N ILE A 57 -13.82 -0.04 -6.65
CA ILE A 57 -13.24 -1.39 -6.65
C ILE A 57 -14.26 -2.46 -6.26
N PHE A 58 -15.15 -2.18 -5.30
CA PHE A 58 -16.14 -3.15 -4.82
C PHE A 58 -17.44 -3.19 -5.62
N THR A 59 -17.79 -2.12 -6.35
CA THR A 59 -19.06 -2.05 -7.10
C THR A 59 -18.91 -2.23 -8.59
N ASP A 60 -17.73 -1.99 -9.15
CA ASP A 60 -17.50 -2.09 -10.59
C ASP A 60 -17.21 -3.55 -11.01
N PRO A 61 -18.06 -4.16 -11.87
CA PRO A 61 -17.88 -5.53 -12.32
C PRO A 61 -16.57 -5.79 -13.06
N SER A 62 -16.00 -4.77 -13.72
CA SER A 62 -14.73 -4.89 -14.44
C SER A 62 -13.55 -5.16 -13.49
N TRP A 63 -13.56 -4.52 -12.32
CA TRP A 63 -12.58 -4.75 -11.27
C TRP A 63 -12.80 -6.08 -10.56
N TYR A 64 -14.05 -6.39 -10.23
CA TYR A 64 -14.40 -7.62 -9.51
C TYR A 64 -14.04 -8.88 -10.30
N SER A 65 -14.41 -8.92 -11.58
CA SER A 65 -14.12 -10.07 -12.46
C SER A 65 -12.61 -10.26 -12.69
N GLY A 66 -11.86 -9.18 -12.90
CA GLY A 66 -10.40 -9.25 -13.05
C GLY A 66 -9.71 -9.81 -11.80
N TYR A 67 -10.13 -9.36 -10.62
CA TYR A 67 -9.59 -9.82 -9.34
C TYR A 67 -9.85 -11.31 -9.10
N ILE A 68 -11.08 -11.78 -9.33
CA ILE A 68 -11.44 -13.19 -9.18
C ILE A 68 -10.68 -14.08 -10.14
N ASN A 69 -10.59 -13.68 -11.42
CA ASN A 69 -9.83 -14.44 -12.41
C ASN A 69 -8.39 -14.61 -11.95
N SER A 70 -7.76 -13.53 -11.48
CA SER A 70 -6.38 -13.55 -10.99
C SER A 70 -6.20 -14.51 -9.81
N LEU A 71 -7.12 -14.50 -8.83
CA LEU A 71 -7.10 -15.42 -7.69
C LEU A 71 -7.24 -16.88 -8.12
N ILE A 72 -8.14 -17.18 -9.06
CA ILE A 72 -8.32 -18.54 -9.60
C ILE A 72 -7.02 -19.00 -10.28
N TYR A 73 -6.42 -18.17 -11.13
CA TYR A 73 -5.16 -18.51 -11.79
C TYR A 73 -4.03 -18.76 -10.78
N VAL A 74 -3.88 -17.91 -9.76
CA VAL A 74 -2.86 -18.09 -8.72
C VAL A 74 -3.12 -19.36 -7.91
N ALA A 75 -4.37 -19.63 -7.53
CA ALA A 75 -4.73 -20.83 -6.77
C ALA A 75 -4.45 -22.11 -7.56
N ILE A 76 -4.86 -22.18 -8.83
CA ILE A 76 -4.58 -23.31 -9.71
C ILE A 76 -3.07 -23.51 -9.85
N ASN A 77 -2.32 -22.44 -10.14
CA ASN A 77 -0.87 -22.51 -10.25
C ASN A 77 -0.22 -23.01 -8.95
N THR A 78 -0.70 -22.56 -7.79
CA THR A 78 -0.17 -22.99 -6.48
C THR A 78 -0.43 -24.48 -6.24
N VAL A 79 -1.64 -24.96 -6.51
CA VAL A 79 -2.01 -26.37 -6.33
C VAL A 79 -1.23 -27.29 -7.28
N ILE A 80 -0.97 -26.86 -8.52
CA ILE A 80 -0.22 -27.65 -9.50
C ILE A 80 1.29 -27.62 -9.21
N SER A 81 1.82 -26.52 -8.68
CA SER A 81 3.26 -26.34 -8.47
C SER A 81 3.79 -27.01 -7.19
N VAL A 82 2.90 -27.32 -6.24
CA VAL A 82 3.21 -28.08 -5.03
C VAL A 82 3.11 -29.57 -5.33
#